data_AF-A0AA37B3S0-F1
#
_entry.id   AF-A0AA37B3S0-F1
#
_cell.length_a   1.000
_cell.length_b   1.000
_cell.length_c   1.000
_cell.angle_alpha   90.00
_cell.angle_beta   90.00
_cell.angle_gamma   90.00
#
_symmetry.space_group_name_H-M   'P 1'
#
loop_
_entity.id
_entity.type
_entity.pdbx_description
1 polymer ?
#
loop_
_entity_poly.entity_id
_entity_poly.type
_entity_poly.pdbx_seq_one_letter_code
_entity_poly.pdbx_strand_id
1 'polypeptide(L)'
;MLELRPCCECCEAPLPADASNAMICSFECTFCVECVETHLDNVCPNCGGGFTARPIRPKHDWVNGNCVTHYPASTERVVKPVDPLVQQLLVTRLAGKLPEQR
;
A
#
# COMPACT_ATOMS: atom_id res chain seq x y z
N MET A 1 12.95 7.78 -4.00
CA MET A 1 12.60 6.45 -4.56
C MET A 1 11.63 5.81 -3.58
N LEU A 2 10.59 5.09 -4.05
CA LEU A 2 9.59 4.48 -3.16
C LEU A 2 10.26 3.70 -2.02
N GLU A 3 9.78 3.85 -0.79
CA GLU A 3 10.35 3.19 0.38
C GLU A 3 10.19 1.67 0.34
N LEU A 4 9.11 1.18 -0.30
CA LEU A 4 8.72 -0.23 -0.33
C LEU A 4 8.58 -0.81 1.08
N ARG A 5 7.60 -0.28 1.84
CA ARG A 5 7.36 -0.70 3.23
C ARG A 5 7.20 -2.23 3.35
N PRO A 6 7.81 -2.85 4.38
CA PRO A 6 8.00 -4.29 4.44
C PRO A 6 6.76 -5.05 4.91
N CYS A 7 5.67 -4.38 5.28
CA CYS A 7 4.47 -5.01 5.81
C CYS A 7 3.20 -4.22 5.52
N CYS A 8 2.06 -4.91 5.60
CA CYS A 8 0.74 -4.31 5.57
C CYS A 8 0.52 -3.44 6.81
N GLU A 9 0.06 -2.20 6.62
CA GLU A 9 -0.21 -1.29 7.74
C GLU A 9 -1.39 -1.76 8.62
N CYS A 10 -2.32 -2.56 8.08
CA CYS A 10 -3.49 -3.05 8.83
C CYS A 10 -3.23 -4.36 9.59
N CYS A 11 -2.80 -5.41 8.88
CA CYS A 11 -2.69 -6.76 9.42
C CYS A 11 -1.24 -7.21 9.65
N GLU A 12 -0.26 -6.33 9.40
CA GLU A 12 1.16 -6.58 9.62
C GLU A 12 1.77 -7.70 8.75
N ALA A 13 0.99 -8.28 7.82
CA ALA A 13 1.45 -9.30 6.88
C ALA A 13 2.69 -8.82 6.09
N PRO A 14 3.71 -9.68 5.90
CA PRO A 14 4.94 -9.30 5.22
C PRO A 14 4.68 -8.97 3.74
N LEU A 15 5.22 -7.84 3.30
CA LEU A 15 5.15 -7.33 1.93
C LEU A 15 6.56 -6.97 1.46
N PRO A 16 7.44 -7.96 1.20
CA PRO A 16 8.79 -7.72 0.69
C PRO A 16 8.78 -6.97 -0.66
N ALA A 17 9.94 -6.48 -1.09
CA ALA A 17 10.08 -5.65 -2.30
C ALA A 17 9.49 -6.27 -3.58
N ASP A 18 9.42 -7.60 -3.64
CA ASP A 18 8.89 -8.40 -4.75
C ASP A 18 7.48 -8.96 -4.50
N ALA A 19 6.81 -8.55 -3.43
CA ALA A 19 5.45 -8.95 -3.13
C ALA A 19 4.47 -8.47 -4.21
N SER A 20 3.87 -9.42 -4.93
CA SER A 20 2.86 -9.16 -5.96
C SER A 20 1.49 -8.79 -5.39
N ASN A 21 1.27 -9.04 -4.09
CA ASN A 21 0.03 -8.73 -3.37
C ASN A 21 0.13 -7.44 -2.55
N ALA A 22 1.16 -6.62 -2.77
CA ALA A 22 1.27 -5.30 -2.13
C ALA A 22 0.51 -4.24 -2.94
N MET A 23 -0.33 -3.49 -2.25
CA MET A 23 -1.08 -2.35 -2.76
C MET A 23 -0.52 -1.06 -2.15
N ILE A 24 -0.52 0.03 -2.93
CA ILE A 24 0.03 1.33 -2.52
C ILE A 24 -0.87 2.48 -2.96
N CYS A 25 -0.94 3.55 -2.16
CA CYS A 25 -1.54 4.83 -2.55
C CYS A 25 -0.45 5.88 -2.85
N SER A 26 -0.83 7.08 -3.29
CA SER A 26 0.12 8.16 -3.62
C SER A 26 0.97 8.65 -2.44
N PHE A 27 0.52 8.42 -1.20
CA PHE A 27 1.26 8.73 0.03
C PHE A 27 2.08 7.55 0.56
N GLU A 28 2.31 6.55 -0.28
CA GLU A 28 3.04 5.32 0.03
C GLU A 28 2.46 4.49 1.19
N CYS A 29 1.17 4.70 1.53
CA CYS A 29 0.49 3.83 2.47
C CYS A 29 0.37 2.43 1.87
N THR A 30 0.85 1.41 2.57
CA THR A 30 1.05 0.06 2.03
C THR A 30 0.13 -0.94 2.72
N PHE A 31 -0.66 -1.68 1.93
CA PHE A 31 -1.58 -2.72 2.42
C PHE A 31 -1.48 -3.97 1.54
N CYS A 32 -1.88 -5.13 2.05
CA CYS A 32 -2.03 -6.31 1.20
C CYS A 32 -3.36 -6.22 0.42
N VAL A 33 -3.43 -6.90 -0.72
CA VAL A 33 -4.66 -7.03 -1.53
C VAL A 33 -5.85 -7.46 -0.67
N GLU A 34 -5.67 -8.44 0.21
CA GLU A 34 -6.73 -8.93 1.09
C GLU A 34 -7.33 -7.81 1.96
N CYS A 35 -6.52 -7.01 2.66
CA CYS A 35 -7.06 -5.90 3.44
C CYS A 35 -7.74 -4.83 2.57
N VAL A 36 -7.18 -4.55 1.38
CA VAL A 36 -7.78 -3.59 0.45
C VAL A 36 -9.19 -4.02 0.02
N GLU A 37 -9.38 -5.32 -0.23
CA GLU A 37 -10.64 -5.90 -0.70
C GLU A 37 -11.64 -6.18 0.42
N THR A 38 -11.20 -6.60 1.61
CA THR A 38 -12.10 -7.08 2.67
C THR A 38 -12.35 -6.08 3.79
N HIS A 39 -11.45 -5.11 3.98
CA HIS A 39 -11.52 -4.17 5.10
C HIS A 39 -11.60 -2.72 4.66
N LEU A 40 -11.04 -2.38 3.49
CA LEU A 40 -10.85 -0.98 3.08
C LEU A 40 -11.75 -0.52 1.94
N ASP A 41 -12.38 -1.44 1.18
CA ASP A 41 -13.21 -1.13 0.00
C ASP A 41 -12.54 -0.18 -1.00
N ASN A 42 -11.24 -0.38 -1.24
CA ASN A 42 -10.40 0.50 -2.07
C ASN A 42 -10.44 1.99 -1.65
N VAL A 43 -10.58 2.26 -0.35
CA VAL A 43 -10.47 3.58 0.27
C VAL A 43 -9.36 3.55 1.31
N CYS A 44 -8.29 4.31 1.07
CA CYS A 44 -7.18 4.37 2.00
C CYS A 44 -7.61 4.99 3.34
N PRO A 45 -7.43 4.29 4.49
CA PRO A 45 -7.86 4.80 5.79
C PRO A 45 -7.05 6.05 6.23
N ASN A 46 -5.86 6.23 5.66
CA ASN A 46 -4.95 7.31 6.01
C ASN A 46 -5.17 8.59 5.19
N CYS A 47 -5.68 8.49 3.95
CA CYS A 47 -5.79 9.65 3.04
C CYS A 47 -7.10 9.73 2.23
N GLY A 48 -7.96 8.71 2.24
CA GLY A 48 -9.21 8.67 1.47
C GLY A 48 -9.05 8.37 -0.04
N GLY A 49 -7.82 8.31 -0.55
CA GLY A 49 -7.53 7.96 -1.93
C GLY A 49 -7.72 6.46 -2.25
N GLY A 50 -7.59 6.09 -3.51
CA GLY A 50 -7.62 4.69 -3.94
C GLY A 50 -6.26 3.98 -3.85
N PHE A 51 -6.25 2.69 -4.19
CA PHE A 51 -5.04 1.87 -4.27
C PHE A 51 -4.74 1.40 -5.69
N THR A 52 -3.47 1.13 -5.95
CA THR A 52 -2.99 0.39 -7.11
C THR A 52 -1.95 -0.64 -6.68
N ALA A 53 -1.60 -1.58 -7.58
CA ALA A 53 -0.52 -2.53 -7.32
C ALA A 53 0.80 -1.79 -7.11
N ARG A 54 1.53 -2.14 -6.05
CA ARG A 54 2.82 -1.53 -5.74
C ARG A 54 3.86 -1.97 -6.79
N PRO A 55 4.56 -1.02 -7.45
CA PRO A 55 5.62 -1.37 -8.38
C PRO A 55 6.71 -2.20 -7.71
N ILE A 56 7.14 -3.29 -8.38
CA ILE A 56 8.20 -4.17 -7.89
C ILE A 56 9.56 -3.61 -8.30
N ARG A 57 10.48 -3.48 -7.34
CA ARG A 57 11.86 -3.09 -7.64
C ARG A 57 12.61 -4.29 -8.24
N PRO A 58 13.33 -4.11 -9.37
CA PRO A 58 14.06 -5.21 -10.00
C PRO A 58 15.07 -5.88 -9.07
N LYS A 59 15.17 -7.20 -9.16
CA LYS A 59 16.18 -7.99 -8.44
C LYS A 59 17.58 -7.82 -9.03
N HIS A 60 17.66 -7.65 -10.35
CA HIS A 60 18.91 -7.52 -11.09
C HIS A 60 19.08 -6.11 -11.63
N ASP A 61 20.33 -5.68 -11.77
CA ASP A 61 20.66 -4.45 -12.48
C ASP A 61 20.50 -4.65 -13.98
N TRP A 62 19.36 -4.22 -14.50
CA TRP A 62 19.11 -4.17 -15.95
C TRP A 62 19.54 -2.84 -16.58
N VAL A 63 19.50 -1.76 -15.79
CA VAL A 63 19.75 -0.38 -16.26
C VAL A 63 20.31 0.45 -15.09
N ASN A 64 21.54 0.94 -15.24
CA ASN A 64 22.16 1.97 -14.38
C ASN A 64 22.12 1.71 -12.87
N GLY A 65 22.21 0.47 -12.42
CA GLY A 65 22.20 0.13 -11.00
C GLY A 65 20.82 0.10 -10.35
N ASN A 66 19.71 0.23 -11.11
CA ASN A 66 18.36 0.37 -10.56
C ASN A 66 17.75 -0.96 -10.08
N CYS A 67 18.32 -1.53 -9.01
CA CYS A 67 17.91 -2.80 -8.44
C CYS A 67 17.90 -2.78 -6.90
N VAL A 68 17.36 -3.83 -6.28
CA VAL A 68 17.29 -3.97 -4.82
C VAL A 68 18.66 -3.99 -4.13
N THR A 69 19.72 -4.42 -4.81
CA THR A 69 21.07 -4.46 -4.22
C THR A 69 21.64 -3.07 -3.98
N HIS A 70 21.42 -2.13 -4.90
CA HIS A 70 21.88 -0.75 -4.74
C HIS A 70 20.85 0.15 -4.06
N TYR A 71 19.57 -0.16 -4.23
CA TYR A 71 18.45 0.58 -3.65
C TYR A 71 17.55 -0.37 -2.85
N PRO A 72 17.95 -0.77 -1.64
CA PRO A 72 17.20 -1.72 -0.83
C PRO A 72 15.80 -1.18 -0.48
N ALA A 73 14.86 -2.10 -0.24
CA ALA A 73 13.58 -1.76 0.35
C ALA A 73 13.75 -1.37 1.83
N SER A 74 12.82 -0.59 2.35
CA SER A 74 12.82 -0.20 3.75
C SER A 74 12.65 -1.41 4.65
N THR A 75 13.38 -1.40 5.77
CA THR A 75 13.22 -2.35 6.88
C THR A 75 12.31 -1.79 7.98
N GLU A 76 11.89 -0.53 7.88
CA GLU A 76 11.04 0.12 8.86
C GLU A 76 9.59 -0.35 8.71
N ARG A 77 9.04 -0.91 9.78
CA ARG A 77 7.67 -1.40 9.82
C ARG A 77 6.76 -0.25 10.24
N VAL A 78 5.78 0.05 9.38
CA VAL A 78 4.70 0.99 9.70
C VAL A 78 3.44 0.16 9.88
N VAL A 79 2.86 0.20 11.07
CA VAL A 79 1.60 -0.49 11.39
C VAL A 79 0.65 0.55 11.98
N LYS A 80 -0.53 0.66 11.37
CA LYS A 80 -1.62 1.55 11.73
C LYS A 80 -2.91 0.73 11.71
N PRO A 81 -3.25 0.07 12.82
CA PRO A 81 -4.46 -0.74 12.90
C PRO A 81 -5.68 0.07 12.49
N VAL A 82 -6.53 -0.54 11.68
CA VAL A 82 -7.73 0.11 11.13
C VAL A 82 -8.91 -0.22 12.03
N ASP A 83 -9.57 0.81 12.55
CA ASP A 83 -10.86 0.66 13.23
C ASP A 83 -11.94 0.40 12.17
N PRO A 84 -12.62 -0.77 12.20
CA PRO A 84 -13.62 -1.12 11.19
C PRO A 84 -14.79 -0.13 11.12
N LEU A 85 -15.23 0.43 12.25
CA LEU A 85 -16.35 1.36 12.28
C LEU A 85 -15.97 2.70 11.67
N VAL A 86 -14.78 3.21 12.00
CA VAL A 86 -14.25 4.46 11.42
C VAL A 86 -14.05 4.30 9.91
N GLN A 87 -13.52 3.16 9.48
CA GLN A 87 -13.32 2.88 8.06
C GLN A 87 -14.65 2.79 7.31
N GLN A 88 -15.65 2.11 7.85
CA GLN A 88 -16.98 2.03 7.23
C GLN A 88 -17.63 3.42 7.08
N LEU A 89 -17.47 4.29 8.08
CA LEU A 89 -17.97 5.67 8.01
C LEU A 89 -17.27 6.45 6.89
N LEU A 90 -15.95 6.28 6.74
CA LEU A 90 -15.19 6.93 5.67
C LEU A 90 -15.60 6.43 4.28
N VAL A 91 -15.71 5.11 4.10
CA VAL A 91 -16.18 4.49 2.85
C VAL A 91 -17.57 5.02 2.49
N THR A 92 -18.48 5.06 3.46
CA THR A 92 -19.84 5.59 3.25
C THR A 92 -19.82 7.06 2.85
N ARG A 93 -18.99 7.89 3.49
CA ARG A 93 -18.83 9.31 3.16
C ARG A 93 -18.32 9.53 1.72
N LEU A 94 -17.48 8.63 1.22
CA LEU A 94 -16.86 8.72 -0.10
C LEU A 94 -17.58 7.90 -1.17
N ALA A 95 -18.70 7.27 -0.83
CA ALA A 95 -19.51 6.47 -1.74
C ALA A 95 -19.92 7.28 -2.99
N GLY A 96 -19.84 6.63 -4.16
CA GLY A 96 -20.16 7.24 -5.45
C GLY A 96 -19.14 8.23 -6.00
N LYS A 97 -18.07 8.56 -5.25
CA LYS A 97 -16.92 9.32 -5.78
C LYS A 97 -15.90 8.35 -6.34
N LEU A 98 -15.42 8.56 -7.56
CA LEU A 98 -14.31 7.80 -8.12
C LEU A 98 -12.98 8.25 -7.48
N PRO A 99 -11.90 7.44 -7.51
CA PRO A 99 -10.61 7.82 -6.93
C PRO A 99 -10.07 9.18 -7.42
N GLU A 100 -10.26 9.52 -8.70
CA GLU A 100 -9.88 10.82 -9.28
C GLU A 100 -10.74 12.01 -8.80
N GLN A 101 -11.80 11.74 -8.03
CA GLN A 101 -12.72 12.71 -7.45
C GLN A 101 -12.58 12.82 -5.91
N ARG A 102 -11.61 12.11 -5.32
CA ARG A 102 -11.35 12.07 -3.87
C ARG A 102 -10.03 12.74 -3.53
#